data_AF-A0A7C4A291-F1
#
_entry.id   AF-A0A7C4A291-F1
#
_cell.length_a   1.000
_cell.length_b   1.000
_cell.length_c   1.000
_cell.angle_alpha   90.00
_cell.angle_beta   90.00
_cell.angle_gamma   90.00
#
_symmetry.space_group_name_H-M   'P 1'
#
loop_
_entity.id
_entity.type
_entity.pdbx_description
1 polymer ?
#
loop_
_entity_poly.entity_id
_entity_poly.type
_entity_poly.pdbx_seq_one_letter_code
_entity_poly.pdbx_strand_id
1 'polypeptide(L)'
;VLGTIGLSGVGTLFSAMAVHTRAREILLPVLLFPLIVPVILSAVKLSAAVIDNVPFAEVQQWLSLLVVFDIVFAVLSFLFFDYVVEE
;
A
#
# COMPACT_ATOMS: atom_id res chain seq x y z
N VAL A 1 11.58 4.80 -7.96
CA VAL A 1 11.22 6.11 -7.37
C VAL A 1 9.87 6.08 -6.67
N LEU A 2 8.77 5.73 -7.35
CA LEU A 2 7.44 5.62 -6.69
C LEU A 2 7.41 4.52 -5.62
N GLY A 3 7.89 3.31 -5.93
CA GLY A 3 7.95 2.21 -4.95
C GLY A 3 8.86 2.50 -3.73
N THR A 4 9.93 3.27 -3.92
CA THR A 4 10.81 3.69 -2.81
C THR A 4 10.14 4.70 -1.89
N ILE A 5 9.32 5.61 -2.43
CA ILE A 5 8.53 6.57 -1.66
C ILE A 5 7.45 5.85 -0.86
N GLY A 6 6.74 4.90 -1.49
CA GLY A 6 5.74 4.07 -0.82
C GLY A 6 6.35 3.23 0.31
N LEU A 7 7.48 2.56 0.06
CA LEU A 7 8.15 1.75 1.06
C LEU A 7 8.72 2.60 2.21
N SER A 8 9.28 3.77 1.91
CA SER A 8 9.80 4.68 2.95
C SER A 8 8.69 5.27 3.81
N GLY A 9 7.53 5.61 3.21
CA GLY A 9 6.38 6.13 3.93
C GLY A 9 5.80 5.09 4.88
N VAL A 10 5.55 3.88 4.37
CA VAL A 10 5.05 2.76 5.17
C VAL A 10 6.03 2.38 6.28
N GLY A 11 7.32 2.27 5.97
CA GLY A 11 8.36 1.93 6.96
C GLY A 11 8.50 2.96 8.08
N THR A 12 8.41 4.26 7.75
CA THR A 12 8.52 5.35 8.73
C THR A 12 7.33 5.38 9.68
N LEU A 13 6.11 5.28 9.14
CA LEU A 13 4.88 5.16 9.94
C LEU A 13 4.94 3.95 10.86
N PHE A 14 5.45 2.83 10.35
CA PHE A 14 5.59 1.60 11.12
C PHE A 14 6.56 1.71 12.29
N SER A 15 7.74 2.30 12.06
CA SER A 15 8.75 2.55 13.09
C SER A 15 8.25 3.52 14.15
N ALA A 16 7.55 4.59 13.77
CA ALA A 16 7.01 5.57 14.72
C ALA A 16 5.96 4.93 15.64
N MET A 17 5.02 4.19 15.08
CA MET A 17 3.98 3.53 15.86
C MET A 17 4.52 2.29 16.64
N ALA A 18 5.69 1.74 16.31
CA ALA A 18 6.32 0.66 17.09
C ALA A 18 6.79 1.13 18.47
N VAL A 19 6.88 2.45 18.69
CA VAL A 19 7.30 3.04 19.97
C VAL A 19 6.17 3.04 21.01
N HIS A 20 4.89 2.95 20.62
CA HIS A 20 3.77 3.31 21.51
C HIS A 20 2.63 2.29 21.72
N THR A 21 2.61 1.07 21.17
CA THR A 21 1.42 0.19 21.32
C THR A 21 1.70 -1.30 21.60
N ARG A 22 1.18 -1.81 22.73
CA ARG A 22 1.26 -3.24 23.16
C ARG A 22 0.20 -4.17 22.53
N ALA A 23 -0.69 -3.69 21.67
CA ALA A 23 -1.74 -4.49 21.00
C ALA A 23 -1.72 -4.41 19.45
N ARG A 24 -0.75 -3.67 18.91
CA ARG A 24 -0.63 -3.35 17.48
C ARG A 24 -0.02 -4.49 16.63
N GLU A 25 0.66 -5.43 17.28
CA GLU A 25 1.33 -6.56 16.66
C GLU A 25 0.35 -7.58 16.02
N ILE A 26 -0.94 -7.54 16.36
CA ILE A 26 -1.94 -8.47 15.81
C ILE A 26 -2.82 -7.79 14.76
N LEU A 27 -3.24 -6.53 15.00
CA LEU A 27 -4.08 -5.76 14.08
C LEU A 27 -3.38 -5.46 12.74
N LEU A 28 -2.08 -5.16 12.78
CA LEU A 28 -1.35 -4.79 11.58
C LEU A 28 -1.08 -5.95 10.63
N PRO A 29 -0.55 -7.10 11.07
CA PRO A 29 -0.40 -8.24 10.17
C PRO A 29 -1.74 -8.71 9.62
N VAL A 30 -2.81 -8.71 10.43
CA VAL A 30 -4.14 -9.18 10.01
C VAL A 30 -4.76 -8.28 8.94
N LEU A 31 -4.59 -6.95 9.04
CA LEU A 31 -5.10 -6.02 8.04
C LEU A 31 -4.15 -5.82 6.86
N LEU A 32 -2.83 -5.75 7.09
CA LEU A 32 -1.86 -5.51 6.02
C LEU A 32 -1.65 -6.70 5.11
N PHE A 33 -1.75 -7.92 5.64
CA PHE A 33 -1.57 -9.11 4.83
C PHE A 33 -2.54 -9.18 3.63
N PRO A 34 -3.87 -9.04 3.81
CA PRO A 34 -4.81 -9.00 2.67
C PRO A 34 -4.62 -7.77 1.77
N LEU A 35 -4.03 -6.69 2.28
CA LEU A 35 -3.81 -5.45 1.54
C LEU A 35 -2.55 -5.49 0.66
N ILE A 36 -1.50 -6.17 1.11
CA ILE A 36 -0.25 -6.32 0.36
C ILE A 36 -0.45 -7.16 -0.91
N VAL A 37 -1.32 -8.18 -0.85
CA VAL A 37 -1.58 -9.11 -1.96
C VAL A 37 -2.02 -8.40 -3.25
N PRO A 38 -3.08 -7.57 -3.28
CA PRO A 38 -3.52 -6.89 -4.51
C PRO A 38 -2.49 -5.90 -5.05
N VAL A 39 -1.71 -5.24 -4.17
CA VAL A 39 -0.65 -4.32 -4.59
C VAL A 39 0.50 -5.07 -5.25
N ILE A 40 1.00 -6.14 -4.62
CA ILE A 40 2.07 -6.96 -5.20
C ILE A 40 1.62 -7.59 -6.51
N LEU A 41 0.41 -8.13 -6.58
CA LEU A 41 -0.14 -8.70 -7.81
C LEU A 41 -0.19 -7.67 -8.95
N SER A 42 -0.70 -6.47 -8.67
CA SER A 42 -0.79 -5.40 -9.67
C SER A 42 0.59 -4.95 -10.12
N ALA A 43 1.55 -4.80 -9.20
CA ALA A 43 2.92 -4.42 -9.49
C ALA A 43 3.66 -5.46 -10.34
N VAL A 44 3.53 -6.75 -10.01
CA VAL A 44 4.13 -7.86 -10.77
C VAL A 44 3.52 -7.94 -12.16
N LYS A 45 2.18 -7.85 -12.28
CA LYS A 45 1.47 -7.88 -13.58
C LYS A 45 1.87 -6.72 -14.48
N LEU A 46 1.92 -5.50 -13.94
CA LEU A 46 2.35 -4.33 -14.69
C LEU A 46 3.82 -4.44 -15.11
N SER A 47 4.70 -4.92 -14.23
CA SER A 47 6.12 -5.12 -14.55
C SER A 47 6.33 -6.17 -15.64
N ALA A 48 5.62 -7.30 -15.57
CA ALA A 48 5.66 -8.34 -16.58
C ALA A 48 5.13 -7.83 -17.93
N ALA A 49 4.02 -7.11 -17.94
CA ALA A 49 3.45 -6.53 -19.16
C ALA A 49 4.37 -5.52 -19.86
N VAL A 50 5.17 -4.77 -19.10
CA VAL A 50 6.19 -3.87 -19.67
C VAL A 50 7.32 -4.67 -20.33
N ILE A 51 7.72 -5.81 -19.76
CA ILE A 51 8.76 -6.68 -20.33
C ILE A 51 8.24 -7.41 -21.59
N ASP A 52 7.01 -7.92 -21.52
CA ASP A 52 6.37 -8.67 -22.60
C ASP A 52 5.77 -7.74 -23.69
N ASN A 53 5.89 -6.42 -23.51
CA ASN A 53 5.38 -5.37 -24.40
C ASN A 53 3.88 -5.54 -24.73
N VAL A 54 3.11 -5.91 -23.71
CA VAL A 54 1.67 -6.20 -23.80
C VAL A 54 0.89 -4.89 -24.03
N PRO A 55 -0.17 -4.89 -24.85
CA PRO A 55 -1.01 -3.71 -25.07
C PRO A 55 -1.55 -3.12 -23.78
N PHE A 56 -1.56 -1.79 -23.68
CA PHE A 56 -2.03 -1.06 -22.50
C PHE A 56 -3.48 -1.41 -22.10
N ALA A 57 -4.32 -1.78 -23.07
CA ALA A 57 -5.69 -2.22 -22.84
C ALA A 57 -5.78 -3.45 -21.92
N GLU A 58 -4.79 -4.34 -21.95
CA GLU A 58 -4.77 -5.57 -21.13
C GLU A 58 -4.26 -5.32 -19.70
N VAL A 59 -3.56 -4.21 -19.47
CA VAL A 59 -3.04 -3.82 -18.15
C VAL A 59 -3.82 -2.70 -17.46
N GLN A 60 -4.75 -2.06 -18.17
CA GLN A 60 -5.54 -0.95 -17.64
C GLN A 60 -6.28 -1.33 -16.34
N GLN A 61 -6.79 -2.56 -16.24
CA GLN A 61 -7.48 -3.02 -15.02
C GLN A 61 -6.53 -3.13 -13.82
N TRP A 62 -5.31 -3.62 -14.02
CA TRP A 62 -4.29 -3.72 -12.96
C TRP A 62 -3.78 -2.34 -12.54
N LEU A 63 -3.60 -1.43 -13.50
CA LEU A 63 -3.28 -0.04 -13.22
C LEU A 63 -4.40 0.66 -12.42
N SER A 64 -5.65 0.48 -12.84
CA SER A 64 -6.80 1.03 -12.13
C SER A 64 -6.92 0.48 -10.71
N LEU A 65 -6.64 -0.82 -10.51
CA LEU A 65 -6.65 -1.43 -9.19
C LEU A 65 -5.59 -0.80 -8.28
N LEU A 66 -4.37 -0.60 -8.80
CA LEU A 66 -3.28 0.06 -8.09
C LEU A 66 -3.66 1.51 -7.70
N VAL A 67 -4.19 2.28 -8.64
CA VAL A 67 -4.57 3.69 -8.43
C VAL A 67 -5.71 3.82 -7.42
N VAL A 68 -6.75 2.99 -7.54
CA VAL A 68 -7.87 2.99 -6.57
C VAL A 68 -7.37 2.62 -5.19
N PHE A 69 -6.50 1.62 -5.09
CA PHE A 69 -5.89 1.23 -3.83
C PHE A 69 -5.10 2.39 -3.21
N ASP A 70 -4.23 3.06 -3.98
CA ASP A 70 -3.44 4.19 -3.50
C ASP A 70 -4.32 5.34 -3.00
N ILE A 71 -5.40 5.68 -3.72
CA ILE A 71 -6.34 6.74 -3.32
C ILE A 71 -7.03 6.37 -2.01
N VAL A 72 -7.57 5.15 -1.90
CA VAL A 72 -8.27 4.69 -0.70
C VAL A 72 -7.32 4.74 0.50
N PHE A 73 -6.09 4.25 0.36
CA PHE A 73 -5.13 4.25 1.45
C PHE A 73 -4.59 5.62 1.81
N ALA A 74 -4.41 6.52 0.84
CA ALA A 74 -4.04 7.90 1.12
C ALA A 74 -5.14 8.62 1.91
N VAL A 75 -6.41 8.45 1.53
CA VAL A 75 -7.56 9.04 2.22
C VAL A 75 -7.72 8.47 3.62
N LEU A 76 -7.65 7.13 3.77
CA LEU A 76 -7.71 6.49 5.07
C LEU A 76 -6.53 6.94 5.95
N SER A 77 -5.32 6.98 5.43
CA SER A 77 -4.15 7.45 6.20
C SER A 77 -4.33 8.89 6.66
N PHE A 78 -4.88 9.76 5.81
CA PHE A 78 -5.16 11.15 6.18
C PHE A 78 -6.26 11.28 7.25
N LEU A 79 -7.36 10.54 7.12
CA LEU A 79 -8.48 10.58 8.07
C LEU A 79 -8.13 9.96 9.43
N PHE A 80 -7.37 8.87 9.44
CA PHE A 80 -6.96 8.18 10.67
C PHE A 80 -5.69 8.78 11.28
N PHE A 81 -5.02 9.72 10.62
CA PHE A 81 -3.80 10.37 11.14
C PHE A 81 -4.06 11.04 12.50
N ASP A 82 -5.11 11.86 12.59
CA ASP A 82 -5.45 12.55 13.84
C ASP A 82 -5.78 11.56 14.95
N TYR A 83 -6.54 10.49 14.64
CA TYR A 83 -6.89 9.44 15.60
C TYR A 83 -5.67 8.67 16.12
N VAL A 84 -4.65 8.46 15.27
CA VAL A 84 -3.40 7.78 15.64
C VAL A 84 -2.43 8.70 16.38
N VAL A 85 -2.52 10.02 16.19
CA VAL A 85 -1.64 11.01 16.82
C VAL A 85 -2.18 11.51 18.17
N GLU A 86 -3.50 11.45 18.39
CA GLU A 86 -4.12 11.82 19.67
C GLU A 86 -3.98 10.77 20.79
N GLU A 87 -3.39 9.60 20.50
CA GLU A 87 -3.01 8.54 21.45
C GLU A 87 -1.49 8.35 21.55
#